data_AF-A0A9E4L6D2-F1
#
_entry.id   AF-A0A9E4L6D2-F1
#
_cell.length_a   1.000
_cell.length_b   1.000
_cell.length_c   1.000
_cell.angle_alpha   90.00
_cell.angle_beta   90.00
_cell.angle_gamma   90.00
#
_symmetry.space_group_name_H-M   'P 1'
#
loop_
_entity.id
_entity.type
_entity.pdbx_description
1 polymer ?
#
loop_
_entity_poly.entity_id
_entity_poly.type
_entity_poly.pdbx_seq_one_letter_code
_entity_poly.pdbx_strand_id
1 'polypeptide(L)'
;MGCQKFLTRSSGLFLLAGVLFNTHPALAQAQLDCPLPDGVTPPPPPPVTAQQVEDGSASLTDFALAVRDIFVSEPGITTLKQLAYVGCLFRQEGGPWRSGSTYVVRLAPSDRVFIHTKDMALSGRQLNPVIYEAILHALGIAPADLTSPAASRTAFAAAAAREGSAFNVPDIPGASGYAIALLSGISGQPVVVLAGFDLDSSHLSAEEIEHIEPPVRARDVVDRATLQAFVTAAGEYFTGLLSSGDLTAVSKARAILRDPNGPWRQGSVYVAIMERVSRIITLHGGFPDRFEFRQGGIATDIATGELVVEQLIRAAESGPDGGFWEYYFDNPADDADSAEVPKVGYARVFTAHIPRPDGSIISIDYIVNSGFYLAADGLGDLGGRLENPGPHSFQSGIGALWGWVCEAERVEIEIATEQGAVGQHVAAYGLKRGDTLDTCGDTDNGFVLLLNWNLLGAGEHTVTTLVDGVELGRTTVTVTTLGQEFVEGAVGECVVEDFPDLGQTVTLEWRQNSQNFVITDVQ
;
A
#
# COMPACT_ATOMS: atom_id res chain seq x y z
N MET A 1 33.63 -0.86 3.66
CA MET A 1 34.63 -1.44 4.59
C MET A 1 34.48 -0.64 5.90
N GLY A 2 33.39 -0.90 6.65
CA GLY A 2 32.81 0.07 7.60
C GLY A 2 33.24 -0.08 9.06
N CYS A 3 33.02 1.00 9.82
CA CYS A 3 33.07 1.16 11.29
C CYS A 3 33.90 0.09 12.06
N GLN A 4 35.18 -0.05 11.73
CA GLN A 4 36.12 -0.89 12.48
C GLN A 4 37.43 -0.14 12.71
N LYS A 5 37.41 0.89 13.57
CA LYS A 5 38.59 1.35 14.33
C LYS A 5 38.24 2.42 15.37
N PHE A 6 38.77 2.20 16.58
CA PHE A 6 38.92 3.08 17.75
C PHE A 6 37.86 3.06 18.86
N LEU A 7 37.93 2.00 19.67
CA LEU A 7 38.08 2.14 21.13
C LEU A 7 39.31 1.31 21.55
N THR A 8 40.46 1.95 21.71
CA THR A 8 41.71 1.27 22.08
C THR A 8 41.86 1.11 23.59
N ARG A 9 41.81 -0.15 24.07
CA ARG A 9 42.70 -0.65 25.14
C ARG A 9 43.30 -2.00 24.74
N SER A 10 44.60 -1.92 24.43
CA SER A 10 45.70 -2.89 24.50
C SER A 10 45.47 -4.42 24.48
N SER A 11 46.11 -5.02 23.47
CA SER A 11 46.90 -6.28 23.49
C SER A 11 46.23 -7.62 23.18
N GLY A 12 46.58 -8.19 22.01
CA GLY A 12 47.03 -9.58 21.95
C GLY A 12 46.34 -10.55 20.96
N LEU A 13 47.08 -10.84 19.87
CA LEU A 13 47.28 -12.18 19.26
C LEU A 13 46.19 -12.85 18.39
N PHE A 14 46.57 -13.06 17.11
CA PHE A 14 46.23 -14.14 16.16
C PHE A 14 44.82 -14.76 16.14
N LEU A 15 44.17 -14.77 14.97
CA LEU A 15 44.18 -15.90 14.02
C LEU A 15 43.37 -15.59 12.75
N LEU A 16 43.94 -15.93 11.59
CA LEU A 16 43.26 -16.01 10.31
C LEU A 16 42.28 -17.18 10.35
N ALA A 17 40.98 -16.92 10.19
CA ALA A 17 39.97 -17.92 9.86
C ALA A 17 39.05 -17.34 8.79
N GLY A 18 39.09 -17.92 7.60
CA GLY A 18 38.15 -17.61 6.53
C GLY A 18 36.74 -18.01 6.95
N VAL A 19 35.80 -17.09 6.77
CA VAL A 19 34.37 -17.37 6.87
C VAL A 19 33.74 -16.83 5.60
N LEU A 20 32.97 -17.72 4.98
CA LEU A 20 32.14 -17.52 3.82
C LEU A 20 31.35 -16.21 3.93
N PHE A 21 31.35 -15.43 2.86
CA PHE A 21 30.38 -14.35 2.69
C PHE A 21 28.97 -14.98 2.70
N ASN A 22 28.30 -14.92 3.84
CA ASN A 22 26.84 -14.89 3.86
C ASN A 22 26.47 -13.56 3.22
N THR A 23 26.24 -13.58 1.91
CA THR A 23 25.49 -12.55 1.24
C THR A 23 24.09 -12.56 1.84
N HIS A 24 23.84 -11.69 2.82
CA HIS A 24 22.48 -11.24 3.08
C HIS A 24 21.99 -10.60 1.78
N PRO A 25 20.87 -11.06 1.21
CA PRO A 25 20.26 -10.35 0.12
C PRO A 25 19.71 -9.05 0.69
N ALA A 26 20.51 -7.99 0.62
CA ALA A 26 19.98 -6.64 0.58
C ALA A 26 18.92 -6.61 -0.52
N LEU A 27 17.79 -5.99 -0.20
CA LEU A 27 16.58 -5.82 -1.00
C LEU A 27 16.92 -5.23 -2.38
N ALA A 28 17.42 -6.08 -3.28
CA ALA A 28 17.30 -5.83 -4.69
C ALA A 28 15.80 -5.70 -4.95
N GLN A 29 15.39 -4.57 -5.53
CA GLN A 29 14.16 -4.47 -6.30
C GLN A 29 14.24 -5.54 -7.40
N ALA A 30 13.94 -6.79 -7.04
CA ALA A 30 13.71 -7.83 -7.99
C ALA A 30 12.51 -7.33 -8.79
N GLN A 31 12.75 -7.01 -10.06
CA GLN A 31 11.70 -6.77 -11.02
C GLN A 31 10.81 -8.01 -10.98
N LEU A 32 9.67 -7.88 -10.31
CA LEU A 32 8.87 -9.03 -9.94
C LEU A 32 8.27 -9.61 -11.21
N ASP A 33 8.72 -10.82 -11.55
CA ASP A 33 8.14 -11.63 -12.59
C ASP A 33 6.63 -11.70 -12.39
N CYS A 34 5.86 -11.57 -13.46
CA CYS A 34 4.45 -11.93 -13.45
C CYS A 34 4.40 -13.47 -13.54
N PRO A 35 4.15 -14.22 -12.45
CA PRO A 35 4.08 -15.66 -12.55
C PRO A 35 2.88 -16.04 -13.39
N LEU A 36 3.09 -17.00 -14.29
CA LEU A 36 2.03 -17.54 -15.12
C LEU A 36 1.08 -18.38 -14.23
N PRO A 37 -0.22 -18.03 -14.13
CA PRO A 37 -1.14 -18.85 -13.35
C PRO A 37 -1.34 -20.23 -13.98
N ASP A 38 -1.56 -21.25 -13.15
CA ASP A 38 -1.81 -22.61 -13.62
C ASP A 38 -2.96 -22.66 -14.63
N GLY A 39 -2.70 -23.29 -15.78
CA GLY A 39 -3.64 -23.44 -16.88
C GLY A 39 -3.81 -22.21 -17.77
N VAL A 40 -3.05 -21.14 -17.55
CA VAL A 40 -3.00 -19.96 -18.44
C VAL A 40 -1.89 -20.14 -19.46
N THR A 41 -2.20 -19.91 -20.73
CA THR A 41 -1.17 -19.76 -21.77
C THR A 41 -0.77 -18.28 -21.85
N PRO A 42 0.54 -17.95 -21.82
CA PRO A 42 0.97 -16.57 -21.93
C PRO A 42 0.58 -16.01 -23.31
N PRO A 43 0.24 -14.71 -23.42
CA PRO A 43 0.04 -14.09 -24.72
C PRO A 43 1.35 -14.14 -25.52
N PRO A 44 1.28 -14.22 -26.86
CA PRO A 44 2.48 -14.11 -27.68
C PRO A 44 3.14 -12.75 -27.44
N PRO A 45 4.47 -12.64 -27.63
CA PRO A 45 5.14 -11.35 -27.64
C PRO A 45 4.47 -10.39 -28.63
N PRO A 46 4.29 -9.10 -28.29
CA PRO A 46 3.72 -8.17 -29.24
C PRO A 46 4.63 -8.00 -30.45
N PRO A 47 4.04 -7.74 -31.64
CA PRO A 47 4.82 -7.30 -32.80
C PRO A 47 5.47 -5.93 -32.60
N VAL A 48 4.90 -5.07 -31.74
CA VAL A 48 5.44 -3.76 -31.36
C VAL A 48 5.41 -3.59 -29.85
N THR A 49 6.55 -3.31 -29.23
CA THR A 49 6.66 -3.05 -27.79
C THR A 49 6.49 -1.56 -27.48
N ALA A 50 6.17 -1.25 -26.22
CA ALA A 50 6.14 0.12 -25.72
C ALA A 50 7.49 0.84 -25.90
N GLN A 51 8.61 0.13 -25.64
CA GLN A 51 9.95 0.69 -25.84
C GLN A 51 10.20 1.08 -27.30
N GLN A 52 9.75 0.28 -28.26
CA GLN A 52 9.93 0.60 -29.68
C GLN A 52 9.22 1.89 -30.09
N VAL A 53 8.10 2.22 -29.45
CA VAL A 53 7.37 3.49 -29.63
C VAL A 53 8.15 4.65 -29.02
N GLU A 54 8.63 4.49 -27.77
CA GLU A 54 9.45 5.51 -27.10
C GLU A 54 10.74 5.82 -27.87
N ASP A 55 11.36 4.80 -28.48
CA ASP A 55 12.56 4.95 -29.31
C ASP A 55 12.26 5.53 -30.72
N GLY A 56 10.98 5.70 -31.08
CA GLY A 56 10.54 6.17 -32.40
C GLY A 56 10.73 5.14 -33.53
N SER A 57 11.00 3.88 -33.20
CA SER A 57 11.21 2.78 -34.15
C SER A 57 9.92 2.10 -34.61
N ALA A 58 8.80 2.37 -33.93
CA ALA A 58 7.47 1.89 -34.27
C ALA A 58 6.40 2.97 -33.95
N SER A 59 5.22 2.85 -34.54
CA SER A 59 4.14 3.82 -34.30
C SER A 59 3.30 3.46 -33.08
N LEU A 60 2.70 4.47 -32.43
CA LEU A 60 1.73 4.26 -31.36
C LEU A 60 0.50 3.46 -31.83
N THR A 61 0.10 3.63 -33.09
CA THR A 61 -1.00 2.87 -33.70
C THR A 61 -0.67 1.38 -33.73
N ASP A 62 0.52 0.99 -34.17
CA ASP A 62 0.91 -0.42 -34.22
C ASP A 62 0.96 -1.05 -32.82
N PHE A 63 1.46 -0.31 -31.83
CA PHE A 63 1.41 -0.73 -30.42
C PHE A 63 -0.04 -0.90 -29.92
N ALA A 64 -0.91 0.06 -30.21
CA ALA A 64 -2.31 0.01 -29.79
C ALA A 64 -3.05 -1.19 -30.44
N LEU A 65 -2.77 -1.49 -31.71
CA LEU A 65 -3.30 -2.66 -32.39
C LEU A 65 -2.76 -3.97 -31.79
N ALA A 66 -1.48 -4.02 -31.44
CA ALA A 66 -0.92 -5.16 -30.70
C ALA A 66 -1.63 -5.37 -29.34
N VAL A 67 -1.94 -4.29 -28.62
CA VAL A 67 -2.72 -4.34 -27.38
C VAL A 67 -4.14 -4.86 -27.64
N ARG A 68 -4.83 -4.35 -28.67
CA ARG A 68 -6.17 -4.80 -29.08
C ARG A 68 -6.18 -6.31 -29.32
N ASP A 69 -5.20 -6.82 -30.06
CA ASP A 69 -5.13 -8.24 -30.44
C ASP A 69 -5.06 -9.17 -29.23
N ILE A 70 -4.48 -8.76 -28.10
CA ILE A 70 -4.54 -9.56 -26.86
C ILE A 70 -5.98 -9.78 -26.41
N PHE A 71 -6.83 -8.77 -26.55
CA PHE A 71 -8.21 -8.83 -26.08
C PHE A 71 -9.15 -9.52 -27.07
N VAL A 72 -8.89 -9.40 -28.38
CA VAL A 72 -9.85 -9.83 -29.43
C VAL A 72 -9.40 -11.04 -30.25
N SER A 73 -8.12 -11.44 -30.21
CA SER A 73 -7.68 -12.68 -30.87
C SER A 73 -8.32 -13.90 -30.22
N GLU A 74 -8.41 -15.04 -30.91
CA GLU A 74 -8.94 -16.28 -30.33
C GLU A 74 -7.80 -17.08 -29.66
N PRO A 75 -7.92 -17.48 -28.38
CA PRO A 75 -9.12 -17.41 -27.54
C PRO A 75 -9.27 -16.11 -26.72
N GLY A 76 -8.32 -15.18 -26.81
CA GLY A 76 -8.39 -13.86 -26.17
C GLY A 76 -8.40 -13.93 -24.65
N ILE A 77 -8.86 -12.86 -24.00
CA ILE A 77 -9.06 -12.84 -22.55
C ILE A 77 -10.50 -13.23 -22.22
N THR A 78 -10.71 -14.49 -21.83
CA THR A 78 -12.03 -15.05 -21.50
C THR A 78 -12.15 -15.49 -20.04
N THR A 79 -11.04 -15.53 -19.30
CA THR A 79 -10.99 -15.92 -17.88
C THR A 79 -10.38 -14.82 -17.01
N LEU A 80 -10.77 -14.78 -15.73
CA LEU A 80 -10.19 -13.85 -14.77
C LEU A 80 -8.69 -14.07 -14.56
N LYS A 81 -8.23 -15.33 -14.60
CA LYS A 81 -6.79 -15.65 -14.52
C LYS A 81 -5.99 -15.02 -15.67
N GLN A 82 -6.48 -15.09 -16.90
CA GLN A 82 -5.85 -14.44 -18.06
C GLN A 82 -5.84 -12.91 -17.90
N LEU A 83 -6.99 -12.33 -17.51
CA LEU A 83 -7.12 -10.88 -17.30
C LEU A 83 -6.11 -10.38 -16.27
N ALA A 84 -5.98 -11.10 -15.17
CA ALA A 84 -5.14 -10.73 -14.06
C ALA A 84 -3.65 -10.88 -14.43
N TYR A 85 -3.29 -11.94 -15.15
CA TYR A 85 -1.94 -12.14 -15.69
C TYR A 85 -1.54 -11.04 -16.70
N VAL A 86 -2.39 -10.75 -17.69
CA VAL A 86 -2.15 -9.66 -18.66
C VAL A 86 -2.09 -8.30 -17.96
N GLY A 87 -2.95 -8.09 -16.96
CA GLY A 87 -2.90 -6.91 -16.10
C GLY A 87 -1.51 -6.72 -15.49
N CYS A 88 -0.92 -7.80 -14.96
CA CYS A 88 0.45 -7.76 -14.42
C CYS A 88 1.49 -7.39 -15.48
N LEU A 89 1.44 -8.04 -16.65
CA LEU A 89 2.37 -7.74 -17.75
C LEU A 89 2.29 -6.27 -18.18
N PHE A 90 1.09 -5.67 -18.17
CA PHE A 90 0.87 -4.27 -18.55
C PHE A 90 1.39 -3.28 -17.50
N ARG A 91 1.57 -3.73 -16.26
CA ARG A 91 2.11 -2.89 -15.18
C ARG A 91 3.64 -2.96 -15.07
N GLN A 92 4.31 -3.92 -15.71
CA GLN A 92 5.75 -4.13 -15.61
C GLN A 92 6.53 -3.08 -16.43
N GLU A 93 7.16 -2.13 -15.75
CA GLU A 93 8.07 -1.14 -16.38
C GLU A 93 9.25 -1.86 -17.05
N GLY A 94 9.62 -1.41 -18.26
CA GLY A 94 10.63 -2.05 -19.09
C GLY A 94 10.15 -3.37 -19.74
N GLY A 95 8.90 -3.77 -19.49
CA GLY A 95 8.27 -4.89 -20.17
C GLY A 95 7.78 -4.52 -21.58
N PRO A 96 7.29 -5.50 -22.35
CA PRO A 96 6.85 -5.26 -23.73
C PRO A 96 5.65 -4.30 -23.83
N TRP A 97 4.89 -4.11 -22.75
CA TRP A 97 3.62 -3.37 -22.73
C TRP A 97 3.70 -2.02 -22.02
N ARG A 98 4.87 -1.68 -21.44
CA ARG A 98 5.04 -0.44 -20.69
C ARG A 98 6.49 0.04 -20.73
N SER A 99 6.67 1.25 -21.23
CA SER A 99 7.92 2.01 -21.14
C SER A 99 7.60 3.50 -21.17
N GLY A 100 8.12 4.27 -20.21
CA GLY A 100 7.99 5.73 -20.21
C GLY A 100 6.54 6.23 -20.25
N SER A 101 6.18 6.94 -21.31
CA SER A 101 4.82 7.48 -21.55
C SER A 101 3.91 6.51 -22.32
N THR A 102 4.48 5.43 -22.86
CA THR A 102 3.77 4.43 -23.64
C THR A 102 3.29 3.29 -22.73
N TYR A 103 2.03 3.37 -22.33
CA TYR A 103 1.33 2.36 -21.55
C TYR A 103 -0.17 2.37 -21.85
N VAL A 104 -0.93 1.55 -21.12
CA VAL A 104 -2.36 1.32 -21.36
C VAL A 104 -3.21 1.80 -20.18
N VAL A 105 -4.27 2.55 -20.47
CA VAL A 105 -5.32 2.89 -19.51
C VAL A 105 -6.64 2.28 -19.98
N ARG A 106 -7.44 1.75 -19.05
CA ARG A 106 -8.80 1.29 -19.33
C ARG A 106 -9.83 2.22 -18.71
N LEU A 107 -10.82 2.62 -19.50
CA LEU A 107 -11.97 3.40 -19.01
C LEU A 107 -13.24 2.56 -19.02
N ALA A 108 -14.10 2.81 -18.05
CA ALA A 108 -15.50 2.43 -18.11
C ALA A 108 -16.25 3.31 -19.13
N PRO A 109 -17.41 2.87 -19.65
CA PRO A 109 -18.26 3.68 -20.54
C PRO A 109 -18.83 4.93 -19.87
N SER A 110 -18.64 5.09 -18.56
CA SER A 110 -19.09 6.24 -17.80
C SER A 110 -18.15 7.42 -17.82
N ASP A 111 -16.91 7.28 -18.33
CA ASP A 111 -15.76 8.22 -18.23
C ASP A 111 -14.76 7.94 -17.09
N ARG A 112 -15.05 6.95 -16.23
CA ARG A 112 -14.17 6.62 -15.10
C ARG A 112 -12.98 5.79 -15.52
N VAL A 113 -11.82 6.13 -14.98
CA VAL A 113 -10.60 5.33 -15.11
C VAL A 113 -10.85 4.00 -14.39
N PHE A 114 -10.98 2.92 -15.13
CA PHE A 114 -11.19 1.59 -14.53
C PHE A 114 -9.88 1.02 -14.02
N ILE A 115 -8.83 1.05 -14.85
CA ILE A 115 -7.49 0.54 -14.54
C ILE A 115 -6.45 1.46 -15.17
N HIS A 116 -5.49 1.91 -14.37
CA HIS A 116 -4.39 2.75 -14.79
C HIS A 116 -3.08 2.04 -14.50
N THR A 117 -2.41 1.51 -15.53
CA THR A 117 -1.35 0.50 -15.33
C THR A 117 -0.06 1.06 -14.72
N LYS A 118 0.19 2.37 -14.89
CA LYS A 118 1.32 3.11 -14.31
C LYS A 118 1.06 3.47 -12.83
N ASP A 119 0.05 4.30 -12.59
CA ASP A 119 -0.46 4.77 -11.28
C ASP A 119 -1.88 4.24 -10.98
N MET A 120 -1.99 3.18 -10.19
CA MET A 120 -3.27 2.54 -9.86
C MET A 120 -4.13 3.38 -8.90
N ALA A 121 -3.55 4.36 -8.19
CA ALA A 121 -4.31 5.24 -7.29
C ALA A 121 -5.30 6.12 -8.05
N LEU A 122 -5.01 6.47 -9.31
CA LEU A 122 -5.93 7.18 -10.20
C LEU A 122 -7.13 6.33 -10.67
N SER A 123 -7.10 5.01 -10.47
CA SER A 123 -8.25 4.18 -10.83
C SER A 123 -9.47 4.49 -9.94
N GLY A 124 -10.64 4.57 -10.57
CA GLY A 124 -11.91 4.97 -9.98
C GLY A 124 -12.23 6.44 -10.19
N ARG A 125 -11.23 7.28 -10.52
CA ARG A 125 -11.42 8.71 -10.73
C ARG A 125 -12.09 9.01 -12.06
N GLN A 126 -12.85 10.11 -12.10
CA GLN A 126 -13.53 10.59 -13.30
C GLN A 126 -12.57 11.36 -14.22
N LEU A 127 -12.53 11.02 -15.50
CA LEU A 127 -11.76 11.77 -16.50
C LEU A 127 -12.38 13.15 -16.73
N ASN A 128 -11.58 14.12 -17.19
CA ASN A 128 -12.10 15.41 -17.66
C ASN A 128 -13.12 15.18 -18.81
N PRO A 129 -14.33 15.76 -18.75
CA PRO A 129 -15.38 15.51 -19.74
C PRO A 129 -14.99 15.90 -21.17
N VAL A 130 -14.15 16.94 -21.34
CA VAL A 130 -13.68 17.38 -22.66
C VAL A 130 -12.76 16.34 -23.29
N ILE A 131 -11.89 15.71 -22.48
CA ILE A 131 -11.04 14.61 -22.93
C ILE A 131 -11.90 13.40 -23.29
N TYR A 132 -12.88 13.06 -22.44
CA TYR A 132 -13.75 11.92 -22.68
C TYR A 132 -14.59 12.09 -23.95
N GLU A 133 -15.13 13.29 -24.20
CA GLU A 133 -15.87 13.60 -25.43
C GLU A 133 -15.00 13.46 -26.67
N ALA A 134 -13.74 13.90 -26.63
CA ALA A 134 -12.79 13.71 -27.73
C ALA A 134 -12.50 12.23 -28.00
N ILE A 135 -12.38 11.40 -26.96
CA ILE A 135 -12.22 9.95 -27.06
C ILE A 135 -13.46 9.31 -27.72
N LEU A 136 -14.67 9.65 -27.25
CA LEU A 136 -15.91 9.14 -27.82
C LEU A 136 -16.07 9.54 -29.29
N HIS A 137 -15.74 10.79 -29.63
CA HIS A 137 -15.76 11.28 -31.00
C HIS A 137 -14.77 10.51 -31.90
N ALA A 138 -13.54 10.27 -31.43
CA ALA A 138 -12.56 9.45 -32.14
C ALA A 138 -13.07 8.02 -32.37
N LEU A 139 -13.78 7.48 -31.38
CA LEU A 139 -14.44 6.17 -31.48
C LEU A 139 -15.76 6.21 -32.25
N GLY A 140 -16.25 7.36 -32.72
CA GLY A 140 -17.54 7.48 -33.40
C GLY A 140 -18.74 7.03 -32.54
N ILE A 141 -18.67 7.24 -31.23
CA ILE A 141 -19.73 6.93 -30.27
C ILE A 141 -20.37 8.26 -29.84
N ALA A 142 -21.70 8.38 -29.92
CA ALA A 142 -22.38 9.58 -29.45
C ALA A 142 -22.66 9.48 -27.94
N PRO A 143 -22.54 10.58 -27.15
CA PRO A 143 -22.89 10.56 -25.73
C PRO A 143 -24.33 10.07 -25.45
N ALA A 144 -25.27 10.34 -26.37
CA ALA A 144 -26.65 9.87 -26.27
C ALA A 144 -26.77 8.33 -26.28
N ASP A 145 -25.81 7.63 -26.90
CA ASP A 145 -25.78 6.16 -26.95
C ASP A 145 -25.39 5.56 -25.60
N LEU A 146 -24.82 6.34 -24.68
CA LEU A 146 -24.37 5.88 -23.37
C LEU A 146 -25.48 5.94 -22.30
N THR A 147 -26.68 6.38 -22.66
CA THR A 147 -27.81 6.59 -21.72
C THR A 147 -28.48 5.29 -21.25
N SER A 148 -28.22 4.15 -21.91
CA SER A 148 -28.69 2.84 -21.45
C SER A 148 -27.67 1.74 -21.71
N PRO A 149 -27.62 0.67 -20.90
CA PRO A 149 -26.67 -0.44 -21.09
C PRO A 149 -26.79 -1.12 -22.47
N ALA A 150 -28.00 -1.21 -23.02
CA ALA A 150 -28.23 -1.83 -24.32
C ALA A 150 -27.71 -0.95 -25.47
N ALA A 151 -28.05 0.35 -25.47
CA ALA A 151 -27.57 1.30 -26.48
C ALA A 151 -26.04 1.43 -26.43
N SER A 152 -25.48 1.51 -25.22
CA SER A 152 -24.04 1.59 -25.01
C SER A 152 -23.33 0.38 -25.61
N ARG A 153 -23.85 -0.84 -25.37
CA ARG A 153 -23.28 -2.04 -25.99
C ARG A 153 -23.35 -1.99 -27.51
N THR A 154 -24.47 -1.58 -28.10
CA THR A 154 -24.60 -1.50 -29.56
C THR A 154 -23.59 -0.53 -30.16
N ALA A 155 -23.43 0.66 -29.57
CA ALA A 155 -22.45 1.64 -30.05
C ALA A 155 -21.01 1.12 -29.92
N PHE A 156 -20.67 0.51 -28.78
CA PHE A 156 -19.34 -0.08 -28.59
C PHE A 156 -19.09 -1.29 -29.49
N ALA A 157 -20.08 -2.12 -29.78
CA ALA A 157 -19.95 -3.21 -30.75
C ALA A 157 -19.65 -2.69 -32.16
N ALA A 158 -20.33 -1.62 -32.58
CA ALA A 158 -20.06 -0.95 -33.85
C ALA A 158 -18.67 -0.28 -33.89
N ALA A 159 -18.20 0.27 -32.77
CA ALA A 159 -16.86 0.83 -32.64
C ALA A 159 -15.77 -0.26 -32.61
N ALA A 160 -16.01 -1.40 -31.95
CA ALA A 160 -15.08 -2.53 -31.85
C ALA A 160 -14.84 -3.25 -33.19
N ALA A 161 -15.75 -3.09 -34.16
CA ALA A 161 -15.55 -3.55 -35.54
C ALA A 161 -14.48 -2.74 -36.31
N ARG A 162 -14.02 -1.61 -35.74
CA ARG A 162 -12.96 -0.77 -36.29
C ARG A 162 -11.66 -0.96 -35.50
N GLU A 163 -10.57 -0.43 -36.04
CA GLU A 163 -9.22 -0.49 -35.46
C GLU A 163 -8.99 0.49 -34.30
N GLY A 164 -9.97 1.33 -33.95
CA GLY A 164 -9.80 2.48 -33.06
C GLY A 164 -9.44 3.76 -33.81
N SER A 165 -9.03 4.79 -33.09
CA SER A 165 -8.59 6.07 -33.67
C SER A 165 -7.72 6.85 -32.69
N ALA A 166 -6.80 7.65 -33.23
CA ALA A 166 -6.12 8.67 -32.46
C ALA A 166 -7.10 9.74 -31.96
N PHE A 167 -6.83 10.29 -30.79
CA PHE A 167 -7.49 11.49 -30.25
C PHE A 167 -6.43 12.49 -29.77
N ASN A 168 -6.78 13.78 -29.78
CA ASN A 168 -5.93 14.87 -29.32
C ASN A 168 -6.81 16.03 -28.85
N VAL A 169 -6.51 16.60 -27.69
CA VAL A 169 -7.18 17.78 -27.14
C VAL A 169 -6.16 18.90 -27.02
N PRO A 170 -6.04 19.81 -28.02
CA PRO A 170 -4.96 20.80 -28.09
C PRO A 170 -4.85 21.71 -26.86
N ASP A 171 -5.97 22.00 -26.21
CA ASP A 171 -6.03 22.92 -25.07
C ASP A 171 -5.68 22.25 -23.73
N ILE A 172 -5.49 20.93 -23.71
CA ILE A 172 -5.11 20.18 -22.51
C ILE A 172 -3.77 19.47 -22.79
N PRO A 173 -2.65 19.96 -22.22
CA PRO A 173 -1.33 19.38 -22.44
C PRO A 173 -1.32 17.88 -22.13
N GLY A 174 -0.73 17.06 -23.01
CA GLY A 174 -0.62 15.61 -22.80
C GLY A 174 -1.89 14.81 -23.12
N ALA A 175 -3.05 15.47 -23.35
CA ALA A 175 -4.33 14.82 -23.65
C ALA A 175 -4.43 14.31 -25.09
N SER A 176 -3.56 13.37 -25.45
CA SER A 176 -3.52 12.70 -26.74
C SER A 176 -3.18 11.22 -26.59
N GLY A 177 -3.56 10.42 -27.57
CA GLY A 177 -3.24 9.00 -27.59
C GLY A 177 -4.06 8.25 -28.63
N TYR A 178 -4.13 6.94 -28.48
CA TYR A 178 -4.91 6.07 -29.36
C TYR A 178 -6.01 5.36 -28.58
N ALA A 179 -7.27 5.48 -29.01
CA ALA A 179 -8.43 4.91 -28.35
C ALA A 179 -8.99 3.70 -29.11
N ILE A 180 -9.30 2.63 -28.38
CA ILE A 180 -9.89 1.39 -28.89
C ILE A 180 -11.15 1.08 -28.08
N ALA A 181 -12.26 0.83 -28.77
CA ALA A 181 -13.47 0.31 -28.14
C ALA A 181 -13.45 -1.22 -28.15
N LEU A 182 -13.77 -1.85 -27.02
CA LEU A 182 -13.86 -3.30 -26.89
C LEU A 182 -15.13 -3.70 -26.14
N LEU A 183 -15.56 -4.95 -26.37
CA LEU A 183 -16.44 -5.66 -25.45
C LEU A 183 -15.58 -6.65 -24.67
N SER A 184 -15.67 -6.63 -23.35
CA SER A 184 -14.95 -7.56 -22.46
C SER A 184 -15.31 -9.01 -22.81
N GLY A 185 -14.32 -9.84 -23.12
CA GLY A 185 -14.53 -11.28 -23.36
C GLY A 185 -15.01 -12.04 -22.12
N ILE A 186 -14.83 -11.47 -20.92
CA ILE A 186 -15.28 -12.07 -19.67
C ILE A 186 -16.73 -11.74 -19.37
N SER A 187 -17.10 -10.46 -19.45
CA SER A 187 -18.40 -9.96 -18.97
C SER A 187 -19.34 -9.48 -20.09
N GLY A 188 -18.86 -9.34 -21.32
CA GLY A 188 -19.60 -8.71 -22.42
C GLY A 188 -19.89 -7.22 -22.22
N GLN A 189 -19.25 -6.60 -21.22
CA GLN A 189 -19.42 -5.18 -20.90
C GLN A 189 -18.50 -4.32 -21.77
N PRO A 190 -18.93 -3.12 -22.16
CA PRO A 190 -18.10 -2.24 -22.96
C PRO A 190 -16.96 -1.63 -22.14
N VAL A 191 -15.79 -1.48 -22.77
CA VAL A 191 -14.61 -0.82 -22.20
C VAL A 191 -13.89 -0.02 -23.28
N VAL A 192 -13.27 1.08 -22.89
CA VAL A 192 -12.32 1.81 -23.75
C VAL A 192 -10.90 1.47 -23.28
N VAL A 193 -10.02 1.19 -24.24
CA VAL A 193 -8.58 1.04 -24.01
C VAL A 193 -7.88 2.23 -24.65
N LEU A 194 -7.08 2.95 -23.88
CA LEU A 194 -6.24 4.05 -24.33
C LEU A 194 -4.79 3.59 -24.32
N ALA A 195 -4.05 3.86 -25.39
CA ALA A 195 -2.63 3.60 -25.50
C ALA A 195 -1.86 4.91 -25.70
N GLY A 196 -0.74 5.07 -24.97
CA GLY A 196 0.17 6.22 -25.12
C GLY A 196 -0.39 7.56 -24.64
N PHE A 197 -1.44 7.53 -23.81
CA PHE A 197 -1.93 8.70 -23.11
C PHE A 197 -1.31 8.74 -21.72
N ASP A 198 -0.37 9.68 -21.49
CA ASP A 198 0.26 9.85 -20.17
C ASP A 198 -0.68 10.56 -19.19
N LEU A 199 -1.72 9.83 -18.79
CA LEU A 199 -2.77 10.30 -17.90
C LEU A 199 -2.18 10.51 -16.49
N ASP A 200 -2.46 11.69 -15.94
CA ASP A 200 -2.12 12.06 -14.57
C ASP A 200 -3.30 12.81 -13.89
N SER A 201 -3.08 13.31 -12.68
CA SER A 201 -4.12 14.00 -11.92
C SER A 201 -4.66 15.27 -12.58
N SER A 202 -3.91 15.92 -13.47
CA SER A 202 -4.35 17.13 -14.18
C SER A 202 -5.40 16.86 -15.27
N HIS A 203 -5.48 15.60 -15.71
CA HIS A 203 -6.45 15.14 -16.71
C HIS A 203 -7.79 14.69 -16.11
N LEU A 204 -7.90 14.70 -14.78
CA LEU A 204 -9.06 14.21 -14.04
C LEU A 204 -9.98 15.36 -13.65
N SER A 205 -11.26 15.03 -13.46
CA SER A 205 -12.23 15.96 -12.90
C SER A 205 -12.01 16.15 -11.40
N ALA A 206 -12.23 17.39 -10.93
CA ALA A 206 -12.47 17.62 -9.51
C ALA A 206 -13.80 16.98 -9.14
N GLU A 207 -13.79 16.05 -8.18
CA GLU A 207 -14.99 15.36 -7.71
C GLU A 207 -15.01 15.32 -6.19
N GLU A 208 -16.18 15.54 -5.60
CA GLU A 208 -16.44 15.26 -4.20
C GLU A 208 -16.86 13.79 -4.09
N ILE A 209 -16.13 13.00 -3.31
CA ILE A 209 -16.41 11.57 -3.16
C ILE A 209 -17.56 11.40 -2.19
N GLU A 210 -18.75 11.16 -2.71
CA GLU A 210 -19.91 10.79 -1.89
C GLU A 210 -19.66 9.40 -1.27
N HIS A 211 -19.45 9.38 0.05
CA HIS A 211 -19.18 8.16 0.79
C HIS A 211 -20.47 7.41 1.14
N ILE A 212 -20.35 6.08 1.13
CA ILE A 212 -21.35 5.18 1.70
C ILE A 212 -20.85 4.77 3.08
N GLU A 213 -21.67 5.02 4.09
CA GLU A 213 -21.36 4.73 5.49
C GLU A 213 -21.45 3.23 5.78
N PRO A 214 -20.35 2.60 6.22
CA PRO A 214 -20.38 1.24 6.74
C PRO A 214 -21.00 1.19 8.14
N PRO A 215 -21.54 0.04 8.56
CA PRO A 215 -21.95 -0.19 9.96
C PRO A 215 -20.83 -0.01 10.99
N VAL A 216 -19.57 -0.25 10.58
CA VAL A 216 -18.36 -0.02 11.38
C VAL A 216 -17.41 0.75 10.48
N ARG A 217 -16.92 1.92 10.91
CA ARG A 217 -15.94 2.69 10.12
C ARG A 217 -14.54 2.16 10.39
N ALA A 218 -13.62 2.41 9.47
CA ALA A 218 -12.21 2.04 9.64
C ALA A 218 -11.60 2.59 10.94
N ARG A 219 -12.00 3.81 11.34
CA ARG A 219 -11.59 4.44 12.60
C ARG A 219 -12.11 3.74 13.87
N ASP A 220 -13.20 2.98 13.75
CA ASP A 220 -13.85 2.28 14.86
C ASP A 220 -13.36 0.83 15.00
N VAL A 221 -12.42 0.40 14.13
CA VAL A 221 -11.80 -0.94 14.20
C VAL A 221 -10.70 -0.92 15.26
N VAL A 222 -11.02 -1.44 16.43
CA VAL A 222 -10.14 -1.46 17.61
C VAL A 222 -9.90 -2.87 18.16
N ASP A 223 -10.66 -3.84 17.70
CA ASP A 223 -10.59 -5.23 18.14
C ASP A 223 -10.99 -6.22 17.03
N ARG A 224 -10.93 -7.51 17.35
CA ARG A 224 -11.30 -8.58 16.42
C ARG A 224 -12.77 -8.51 15.99
N ALA A 225 -13.67 -8.14 16.89
CA ALA A 225 -15.11 -8.12 16.61
C ALA A 225 -15.46 -6.99 15.61
N THR A 226 -14.93 -5.80 15.84
CA THR A 226 -15.07 -4.63 14.97
C THR A 226 -14.37 -4.86 13.62
N LEU A 227 -13.19 -5.49 13.59
CA LEU A 227 -12.53 -5.88 12.34
C LEU A 227 -13.37 -6.86 11.51
N GLN A 228 -13.91 -7.91 12.14
CA GLN A 228 -14.77 -8.88 11.45
C GLN A 228 -16.02 -8.23 10.88
N ALA A 229 -16.66 -7.33 11.64
CA ALA A 229 -17.82 -6.58 11.18
C ALA A 229 -17.47 -5.64 10.01
N PHE A 230 -16.34 -4.93 10.09
CA PHE A 230 -15.83 -4.06 9.02
C PHE A 230 -15.58 -4.81 7.71
N VAL A 231 -14.86 -5.93 7.76
CA VAL A 231 -14.56 -6.75 6.58
C VAL A 231 -15.83 -7.39 6.02
N THR A 232 -16.76 -7.81 6.89
CA THR A 232 -18.05 -8.36 6.47
C THR A 232 -18.86 -7.33 5.70
N ALA A 233 -18.98 -6.11 6.23
CA ALA A 233 -19.66 -5.01 5.57
C ALA A 233 -19.02 -4.64 4.23
N ALA A 234 -17.67 -4.63 4.16
CA ALA A 234 -16.95 -4.37 2.92
C ALA A 234 -17.25 -5.42 1.84
N GLY A 235 -17.27 -6.71 2.22
CA GLY A 235 -17.58 -7.79 1.28
C GLY A 235 -19.03 -7.84 0.85
N GLU A 236 -19.98 -7.53 1.73
CA GLU A 236 -21.39 -7.40 1.36
C GLU A 236 -21.61 -6.23 0.39
N TYR A 237 -21.01 -5.07 0.68
CA TYR A 237 -21.03 -3.90 -0.21
C TYR A 237 -20.46 -4.24 -1.59
N PHE A 238 -19.27 -4.83 -1.65
CA PHE A 238 -18.64 -5.19 -2.92
C PHE A 238 -19.40 -6.30 -3.67
N THR A 239 -20.01 -7.26 -2.95
CA THR A 239 -20.88 -8.29 -3.55
C THR A 239 -22.07 -7.66 -4.24
N GLY A 240 -22.71 -6.68 -3.60
CA GLY A 240 -23.81 -5.92 -4.18
C GLY A 240 -23.41 -5.20 -5.46
N LEU A 241 -22.25 -4.54 -5.47
CA LEU A 241 -21.71 -3.85 -6.65
C LEU A 241 -21.46 -4.81 -7.81
N LEU A 242 -20.76 -5.93 -7.57
CA LEU A 242 -20.46 -6.92 -8.60
C LEU A 242 -21.75 -7.54 -9.17
N SER A 243 -22.70 -7.85 -8.29
CA SER A 243 -23.98 -8.47 -8.68
C SER A 243 -24.91 -7.50 -9.42
N SER A 244 -24.69 -6.19 -9.31
CA SER A 244 -25.42 -5.19 -10.11
C SER A 244 -25.03 -5.23 -11.60
N GLY A 245 -23.83 -5.71 -11.92
CA GLY A 245 -23.26 -5.65 -13.27
C GLY A 245 -22.85 -4.24 -13.73
N ASP A 246 -22.95 -3.23 -12.87
CA ASP A 246 -22.56 -1.85 -13.18
C ASP A 246 -21.07 -1.61 -12.93
N LEU A 247 -20.28 -1.65 -14.01
CA LEU A 247 -18.85 -1.34 -13.96
C LEU A 247 -18.55 0.08 -13.48
N THR A 248 -19.47 1.03 -13.66
CA THR A 248 -19.32 2.40 -13.16
C THR A 248 -19.34 2.41 -11.64
N ALA A 249 -20.30 1.71 -11.04
CA ALA A 249 -20.41 1.58 -9.59
C ALA A 249 -19.16 0.89 -9.00
N VAL A 250 -18.69 -0.20 -9.64
CA VAL A 250 -17.44 -0.88 -9.24
C VAL A 250 -16.23 0.05 -9.35
N SER A 251 -16.14 0.85 -10.42
CA SER A 251 -15.07 1.82 -10.61
C SER A 251 -15.12 2.92 -9.54
N LYS A 252 -16.29 3.54 -9.30
CA LYS A 252 -16.47 4.57 -8.26
C LYS A 252 -16.11 4.04 -6.87
N ALA A 253 -16.46 2.79 -6.57
CA ALA A 253 -16.13 2.17 -5.29
C ALA A 253 -14.62 2.08 -5.02
N ARG A 254 -13.77 1.98 -6.06
CA ARG A 254 -12.31 2.03 -5.90
C ARG A 254 -11.86 3.35 -5.28
N ALA A 255 -12.42 4.48 -5.73
CA ALA A 255 -12.12 5.78 -5.14
C ALA A 255 -12.63 5.89 -3.69
N ILE A 256 -13.86 5.43 -3.43
CA ILE A 256 -14.47 5.42 -2.09
C ILE A 256 -13.65 4.60 -1.08
N LEU A 257 -13.22 3.40 -1.46
CA LEU A 257 -12.47 2.48 -0.59
C LEU A 257 -11.01 2.90 -0.37
N ARG A 258 -10.50 3.87 -1.14
CA ARG A 258 -9.13 4.38 -1.06
C ARG A 258 -9.02 5.75 -0.41
N ASP A 259 -10.12 6.49 -0.31
CA ASP A 259 -10.10 7.84 0.23
C ASP A 259 -9.62 7.82 1.69
N PRO A 260 -8.47 8.42 2.02
CA PRO A 260 -7.94 8.45 3.38
C PRO A 260 -8.83 9.24 4.36
N ASN A 261 -9.74 10.08 3.86
CA ASN A 261 -10.71 10.81 4.68
C ASN A 261 -12.08 10.11 4.73
N GLY A 262 -12.24 9.00 4.01
CA GLY A 262 -13.48 8.24 3.91
C GLY A 262 -13.66 7.24 5.05
N PRO A 263 -14.87 6.68 5.21
CA PRO A 263 -15.16 5.77 6.32
C PRO A 263 -14.55 4.37 6.16
N TRP A 264 -13.96 4.05 5.00
CA TRP A 264 -13.40 2.73 4.67
C TRP A 264 -11.87 2.66 4.79
N ARG A 265 -11.21 3.75 5.18
CA ARG A 265 -9.76 3.80 5.35
C ARG A 265 -9.39 4.73 6.50
N GLN A 266 -8.57 4.24 7.42
CA GLN A 266 -7.98 5.03 8.51
C GLN A 266 -6.65 4.38 8.91
N GLY A 267 -5.52 5.08 8.73
CA GLY A 267 -4.20 4.54 9.03
C GLY A 267 -3.98 3.16 8.40
N SER A 268 -3.65 2.18 9.24
CA SER A 268 -3.39 0.79 8.83
C SER A 268 -4.64 -0.04 8.51
N VAL A 269 -5.84 0.48 8.80
CA VAL A 269 -7.13 -0.16 8.54
C VAL A 269 -7.67 0.27 7.18
N TYR A 270 -7.66 -0.64 6.22
CA TYR A 270 -8.17 -0.43 4.87
C TYR A 270 -8.58 -1.75 4.24
N VAL A 271 -9.48 -1.68 3.25
CA VAL A 271 -9.97 -2.88 2.55
C VAL A 271 -8.98 -3.33 1.47
N ALA A 272 -8.72 -4.64 1.41
CA ALA A 272 -8.07 -5.29 0.27
C ALA A 272 -8.96 -6.43 -0.28
N ILE A 273 -8.99 -6.56 -1.61
CA ILE A 273 -9.84 -7.52 -2.33
C ILE A 273 -8.97 -8.33 -3.27
N MET A 274 -9.00 -9.65 -3.12
CA MET A 274 -8.24 -10.59 -3.93
C MET A 274 -9.19 -11.53 -4.66
N GLU A 275 -9.00 -11.70 -5.97
CA GLU A 275 -9.71 -12.75 -6.70
C GLU A 275 -9.11 -14.11 -6.31
N ARG A 276 -9.95 -15.03 -5.83
CA ARG A 276 -9.50 -16.21 -5.09
C ARG A 276 -8.69 -17.17 -5.96
N VAL A 277 -9.10 -17.36 -7.22
CA VAL A 277 -8.54 -18.42 -8.07
C VAL A 277 -7.20 -17.99 -8.69
N SER A 278 -7.08 -16.73 -9.09
CA SER A 278 -5.83 -16.15 -9.62
C SER A 278 -4.87 -15.68 -8.53
N ARG A 279 -5.35 -15.55 -7.28
CA ARG A 279 -4.58 -15.00 -6.15
C ARG A 279 -4.09 -13.58 -6.38
N ILE A 280 -4.77 -12.82 -7.25
CA ILE A 280 -4.38 -11.47 -7.59
C ILE A 280 -5.23 -10.48 -6.80
N ILE A 281 -4.55 -9.57 -6.12
CA ILE A 281 -5.17 -8.43 -5.46
C ILE A 281 -5.68 -7.51 -6.58
N THR A 282 -6.99 -7.30 -6.58
CA THR A 282 -7.69 -6.45 -7.56
C THR A 282 -8.10 -5.11 -6.95
N LEU A 283 -8.01 -4.95 -5.64
CA LEU A 283 -8.16 -3.68 -4.94
C LEU A 283 -7.31 -3.70 -3.68
N HIS A 284 -6.55 -2.65 -3.45
CA HIS A 284 -5.86 -2.41 -2.20
C HIS A 284 -6.05 -0.95 -1.78
N GLY A 285 -6.74 -0.73 -0.66
CA GLY A 285 -7.12 0.60 -0.18
C GLY A 285 -5.93 1.50 0.17
N GLY A 286 -4.88 0.92 0.79
CA GLY A 286 -3.66 1.63 1.17
C GLY A 286 -2.67 1.87 0.02
N PHE A 287 -2.27 0.79 -0.66
CA PHE A 287 -1.10 0.75 -1.55
C PHE A 287 -1.44 0.16 -2.94
N PRO A 288 -2.35 0.79 -3.70
CA PRO A 288 -2.82 0.24 -4.97
C PRO A 288 -1.67 -0.04 -5.95
N ASP A 289 -0.64 0.81 -5.96
CA ASP A 289 0.48 0.63 -6.89
C ASP A 289 1.39 -0.54 -6.59
N ARG A 290 1.58 -0.86 -5.31
CA ARG A 290 2.45 -1.95 -4.89
C ARG A 290 1.77 -3.31 -5.05
N PHE A 291 0.46 -3.41 -4.76
CA PHE A 291 -0.20 -4.70 -4.61
C PHE A 291 -1.13 -5.10 -5.77
N GLU A 292 -1.80 -4.16 -6.43
CA GLU A 292 -2.86 -4.55 -7.37
C GLU A 292 -2.32 -5.07 -8.69
N PHE A 293 -2.73 -6.24 -9.18
CA PHE A 293 -2.24 -6.77 -10.46
C PHE A 293 -0.70 -6.80 -10.57
N ARG A 294 0.04 -6.91 -9.47
CA ARG A 294 1.50 -7.14 -9.50
C ARG A 294 1.82 -8.25 -8.52
N GLN A 295 2.82 -9.06 -8.83
CA GLN A 295 3.55 -9.75 -7.77
C GLN A 295 4.63 -8.82 -7.22
N GLY A 296 4.87 -8.93 -5.91
CA GLY A 296 5.52 -7.90 -5.08
C GLY A 296 4.62 -7.43 -3.94
N GLY A 297 3.33 -7.69 -4.09
CA GLY A 297 2.33 -7.53 -3.05
C GLY A 297 2.22 -8.71 -2.09
N ILE A 298 3.20 -9.61 -2.07
CA ILE A 298 3.22 -10.69 -1.09
C ILE A 298 4.43 -10.43 -0.23
N ALA A 299 4.20 -9.62 0.80
CA ALA A 299 5.14 -9.50 1.90
C ALA A 299 5.40 -10.91 2.42
N THR A 300 6.67 -11.25 2.59
CA THR A 300 7.03 -12.38 3.41
C THR A 300 6.84 -11.93 4.84
N ASP A 301 6.09 -12.70 5.60
CA ASP A 301 6.01 -12.52 7.03
C ASP A 301 7.38 -12.85 7.62
N ILE A 302 8.03 -11.85 8.21
CA ILE A 302 9.36 -11.96 8.81
C ILE A 302 9.41 -13.03 9.91
N ALA A 303 8.32 -13.25 10.65
CA ALA A 303 8.31 -14.24 11.72
C ALA A 303 8.24 -15.68 11.21
N THR A 304 7.49 -15.93 10.14
CA THR A 304 7.26 -17.29 9.62
C THR A 304 8.11 -17.64 8.40
N GLY A 305 8.63 -16.63 7.68
CA GLY A 305 9.25 -16.79 6.37
C GLY A 305 8.25 -17.14 5.27
N GLU A 306 6.95 -17.14 5.56
CA GLU A 306 5.89 -17.47 4.61
C GLU A 306 5.30 -16.21 3.97
N LEU A 307 4.87 -16.36 2.73
CA LEU A 307 4.05 -15.40 2.02
C LEU A 307 2.76 -15.05 2.81
N VAL A 308 2.57 -13.78 3.16
CA VAL A 308 1.38 -13.28 3.87
C VAL A 308 0.09 -13.66 3.13
N VAL A 309 0.12 -13.71 1.79
CA VAL A 309 -1.06 -14.08 1.00
C VAL A 309 -1.48 -15.54 1.23
N GLU A 310 -0.54 -16.46 1.45
CA GLU A 310 -0.87 -17.87 1.72
C GLU A 310 -1.52 -18.01 3.11
N GLN A 311 -1.02 -17.24 4.08
CA GLN A 311 -1.61 -17.16 5.42
C GLN A 311 -3.03 -16.57 5.37
N LEU A 312 -3.23 -15.50 4.61
CA LEU A 312 -4.52 -14.85 4.38
C LEU A 312 -5.52 -15.81 3.71
N ILE A 313 -5.10 -16.58 2.70
CA ILE A 313 -5.97 -17.57 2.05
C ILE A 313 -6.40 -18.63 3.06
N ARG A 314 -5.47 -19.17 3.85
CA ARG A 314 -5.80 -20.14 4.90
C ARG A 314 -6.77 -19.58 5.93
N ALA A 315 -6.61 -18.32 6.33
CA ALA A 315 -7.53 -17.66 7.25
C ALA A 315 -8.93 -17.54 6.65
N ALA A 316 -9.02 -17.05 5.40
CA ALA A 316 -10.29 -16.91 4.68
C ALA A 316 -11.03 -18.22 4.47
N GLU A 317 -10.31 -19.34 4.33
CA GLU A 317 -10.84 -20.67 4.07
C GLU A 317 -11.02 -21.52 5.35
N SER A 318 -10.69 -20.96 6.52
CA SER A 318 -10.76 -21.67 7.79
C SER A 318 -12.20 -22.03 8.23
N GLY A 319 -13.21 -21.33 7.69
CA GLY A 319 -14.63 -21.57 7.93
C GLY A 319 -15.54 -20.73 7.02
N PRO A 320 -16.86 -20.92 7.08
CA PRO A 320 -17.83 -20.18 6.26
C PRO A 320 -17.86 -18.66 6.57
N ASP A 321 -17.46 -18.30 7.78
CA ASP A 321 -17.34 -16.92 8.24
C ASP A 321 -15.90 -16.41 8.13
N GLY A 322 -15.01 -17.08 7.38
CA GLY A 322 -13.61 -16.68 7.33
C GLY A 322 -12.87 -16.87 8.66
N GLY A 323 -11.74 -16.18 8.82
CA GLY A 323 -10.86 -16.37 9.96
C GLY A 323 -9.88 -15.24 10.17
N PHE A 324 -9.33 -15.22 11.38
CA PHE A 324 -8.27 -14.30 11.76
C PHE A 324 -6.90 -14.91 11.50
N TRP A 325 -5.91 -14.05 11.26
CA TRP A 325 -4.50 -14.41 11.32
C TRP A 325 -3.68 -13.25 11.89
N GLU A 326 -2.48 -13.57 12.34
CA GLU A 326 -1.48 -12.59 12.76
C GLU A 326 -0.30 -12.68 11.81
N TYR A 327 0.22 -11.53 11.40
CA TYR A 327 1.29 -11.45 10.42
C TYR A 327 2.10 -10.19 10.63
N TYR A 328 3.40 -10.27 10.36
CA TYR A 328 4.26 -9.09 10.32
C TYR A 328 4.22 -8.51 8.91
N PHE A 329 3.94 -7.22 8.83
CA PHE A 329 3.79 -6.54 7.56
C PHE A 329 4.70 -5.32 7.56
N ASP A 330 5.75 -5.40 6.74
CA ASP A 330 6.67 -4.31 6.51
C ASP A 330 6.38 -3.66 5.16
N ASN A 331 5.75 -2.50 5.21
CA ASN A 331 5.69 -1.61 4.07
C ASN A 331 6.66 -0.44 4.31
N PRO A 332 7.88 -0.48 3.76
CA PRO A 332 8.83 0.64 3.86
C PRO A 332 8.34 1.97 3.28
N ALA A 333 7.18 2.00 2.62
CA ALA A 333 6.54 3.22 2.12
C ALA A 333 5.36 3.69 3.01
N ASP A 334 5.14 3.08 4.17
CA ASP A 334 4.13 3.48 5.15
C ASP A 334 4.69 3.44 6.58
N ASP A 335 4.88 4.62 7.17
CA ASP A 335 5.35 4.77 8.55
C ASP A 335 4.32 4.26 9.58
N ALA A 336 3.08 3.99 9.17
CA ALA A 336 2.06 3.37 10.01
C ALA A 336 2.14 1.83 10.06
N ASP A 337 2.94 1.21 9.19
CA ASP A 337 3.23 -0.22 9.22
C ASP A 337 4.53 -0.51 10.01
N SER A 338 4.62 -1.69 10.61
CA SER A 338 5.76 -2.10 11.42
C SER A 338 6.15 -3.55 11.10
N ALA A 339 7.44 -3.74 10.80
CA ALA A 339 8.07 -5.06 10.68
C ALA A 339 8.19 -5.79 12.02
N GLU A 340 7.98 -5.10 13.14
CA GLU A 340 8.28 -5.56 14.49
C GLU A 340 7.02 -5.84 15.33
N VAL A 341 5.85 -5.38 14.86
CA VAL A 341 4.56 -5.60 15.53
C VAL A 341 3.68 -6.49 14.64
N PRO A 342 3.09 -7.58 15.18
CA PRO A 342 2.15 -8.37 14.39
C PRO A 342 0.85 -7.59 14.18
N LYS A 343 0.41 -7.54 12.92
CA LYS A 343 -0.91 -7.05 12.52
C LYS A 343 -1.93 -8.16 12.69
N VAL A 344 -3.10 -7.85 13.24
CA VAL A 344 -4.25 -8.78 13.23
C VAL A 344 -5.03 -8.55 11.96
N GLY A 345 -5.07 -9.59 11.13
CA GLY A 345 -5.89 -9.66 9.93
C GLY A 345 -7.17 -10.46 10.16
N TYR A 346 -8.20 -10.13 9.40
CA TYR A 346 -9.37 -10.97 9.21
C TYR A 346 -9.75 -11.00 7.74
N ALA A 347 -10.01 -12.20 7.24
CA ALA A 347 -10.30 -12.44 5.83
C ALA A 347 -11.47 -13.40 5.71
N ARG A 348 -12.29 -13.19 4.68
CA ARG A 348 -13.45 -14.02 4.40
C ARG A 348 -13.65 -14.16 2.89
N VAL A 349 -14.04 -15.35 2.46
CA VAL A 349 -14.46 -15.62 1.08
C VAL A 349 -15.89 -15.12 0.87
N PHE A 350 -16.10 -14.39 -0.22
CA PHE A 350 -17.39 -13.97 -0.74
C PHE A 350 -17.59 -14.52 -2.15
N THR A 351 -18.84 -14.76 -2.52
CA THR A 351 -19.22 -15.14 -3.88
C THR A 351 -20.16 -14.08 -4.45
N ALA A 352 -19.80 -13.52 -5.61
CA ALA A 352 -20.68 -12.62 -6.36
C ALA A 352 -21.20 -13.29 -7.63
N HIS A 353 -22.43 -12.95 -8.01
CA HIS A 353 -23.10 -13.46 -9.20
C HIS A 353 -23.28 -12.32 -10.20
N ILE A 354 -22.34 -12.20 -11.13
CA ILE A 354 -22.29 -11.12 -12.09
C ILE A 354 -23.21 -11.48 -13.27
N PRO A 355 -24.29 -10.70 -13.52
CA PRO A 355 -25.14 -10.93 -14.67
C PRO A 355 -24.39 -10.57 -15.95
N ARG A 356 -24.42 -11.46 -16.93
CA ARG A 356 -24.00 -11.18 -18.29
C ARG A 356 -25.17 -10.69 -19.12
N PRO A 357 -24.88 -9.96 -20.20
CA PRO A 357 -25.95 -9.42 -21.01
C PRO A 357 -26.69 -10.40 -21.91
N ASP A 358 -26.11 -11.58 -22.12
CA ASP A 358 -26.76 -12.71 -22.77
C ASP A 358 -27.71 -13.47 -21.83
N GLY A 359 -27.86 -13.00 -20.58
CA GLY A 359 -28.69 -13.62 -19.55
C GLY A 359 -27.97 -14.70 -18.74
N SER A 360 -26.73 -15.05 -19.08
CA SER A 360 -25.93 -15.98 -18.27
C SER A 360 -25.37 -15.28 -17.02
N ILE A 361 -24.88 -16.05 -16.06
CA ILE A 361 -24.31 -15.55 -14.79
C ILE A 361 -22.88 -16.06 -14.65
N ILE A 362 -21.97 -15.19 -14.26
CA ILE A 362 -20.62 -15.56 -13.81
C ILE A 362 -20.62 -15.56 -12.28
N SER A 363 -20.27 -16.67 -11.67
CA SER A 363 -19.95 -16.69 -10.24
C SER A 363 -18.47 -16.46 -10.05
N ILE A 364 -18.12 -15.50 -9.18
CA ILE A 364 -16.73 -15.22 -8.83
C ILE A 364 -16.55 -15.35 -7.32
N ASP A 365 -15.54 -16.11 -6.92
CA ASP A 365 -15.12 -16.17 -5.53
C ASP A 365 -13.96 -15.20 -5.32
N TYR A 366 -14.06 -14.40 -4.28
CA TYR A 366 -13.03 -13.43 -3.94
C TYR A 366 -12.91 -13.32 -2.43
N ILE A 367 -11.72 -12.95 -1.97
CA ILE A 367 -11.43 -12.75 -0.57
C ILE A 367 -11.41 -11.26 -0.29
N VAL A 368 -12.19 -10.84 0.70
CA VAL A 368 -12.07 -9.51 1.29
C VAL A 368 -11.33 -9.64 2.60
N ASN A 369 -10.40 -8.73 2.82
CA ASN A 369 -9.63 -8.69 4.04
C ASN A 369 -9.33 -7.24 4.46
N SER A 370 -9.02 -7.10 5.74
CA SER A 370 -8.44 -5.91 6.33
C SER A 370 -7.57 -6.39 7.50
N GLY A 371 -6.74 -5.49 8.00
CA GLY A 371 -6.04 -5.71 9.25
C GLY A 371 -5.88 -4.42 10.02
N PHE A 372 -5.63 -4.57 11.29
CA PHE A 372 -5.26 -3.48 12.17
C PHE A 372 -4.07 -3.97 12.99
N TYR A 373 -3.17 -3.08 13.33
CA TYR A 373 -2.28 -3.41 14.43
C TYR A 373 -3.16 -3.48 15.68
N LEU A 374 -3.17 -4.64 16.33
CA LEU A 374 -3.25 -4.60 17.78
C LEU A 374 -2.06 -3.73 18.13
N ALA A 375 -2.31 -2.46 18.37
CA ALA A 375 -1.24 -1.72 18.97
C ALA A 375 -0.90 -2.46 20.26
N ALA A 376 0.33 -2.31 20.73
CA ALA A 376 0.61 -2.63 22.11
C ALA A 376 -0.21 -1.62 22.96
N ASP A 377 -1.54 -1.79 22.94
CA ASP A 377 -2.62 -0.84 23.23
C ASP A 377 -3.02 0.03 22.04
N GLY A 378 -4.25 -0.19 21.52
CA GLY A 378 -4.96 0.59 20.49
C GLY A 378 -4.90 2.10 20.72
N LEU A 379 -5.67 2.91 20.02
CA LEU A 379 -6.14 4.13 20.68
C LEU A 379 -6.73 3.65 22.01
N GLY A 380 -6.04 3.93 23.12
CA GLY A 380 -6.54 3.53 24.43
C GLY A 380 -7.96 4.06 24.57
N ASP A 381 -8.73 3.52 25.50
CA ASP A 381 -10.03 4.08 25.92
C ASP A 381 -9.95 5.61 26.23
N LEU A 382 -8.72 6.11 26.36
CA LEU A 382 -8.28 7.47 26.64
C LEU A 382 -8.02 8.36 25.40
N GLY A 383 -8.07 7.82 24.17
CA GLY A 383 -7.81 8.57 22.94
C GLY A 383 -6.37 9.07 22.82
N GLY A 384 -5.38 8.16 22.79
CA GLY A 384 -3.96 8.54 22.67
C GLY A 384 -3.05 7.38 22.34
N ARG A 385 -1.73 7.66 22.24
CA ARG A 385 -0.69 6.69 21.91
C ARG A 385 0.70 7.09 22.45
N LEU A 386 1.47 6.12 22.91
CA LEU A 386 2.93 6.22 23.07
C LEU A 386 3.61 5.99 21.70
N GLU A 387 4.37 6.96 21.22
CA GLU A 387 5.01 6.92 19.89
C GLU A 387 6.50 6.60 19.96
N ASN A 388 7.20 7.10 20.97
CA ASN A 388 8.60 6.81 21.21
C ASN A 388 8.83 6.53 22.71
N PRO A 389 9.52 5.45 23.10
CA PRO A 389 10.26 4.52 22.23
C PRO A 389 9.35 3.53 21.49
N GLY A 390 9.77 3.13 20.29
CA GLY A 390 9.14 2.04 19.56
C GLY A 390 9.33 0.68 20.27
N PRO A 391 8.44 -0.30 20.02
CA PRO A 391 8.59 -1.66 20.53
C PRO A 391 9.89 -2.30 20.08
N HIS A 392 10.52 -3.06 20.98
CA HIS A 392 11.79 -3.78 20.81
C HIS A 392 12.98 -2.92 20.36
N SER A 393 12.85 -1.60 20.40
CA SER A 393 13.89 -0.67 19.96
C SER A 393 15.11 -0.67 20.88
N PHE A 394 16.26 -0.32 20.31
CA PHE A 394 17.48 -0.05 21.07
C PHE A 394 17.49 1.40 21.55
N GLN A 395 17.73 1.58 22.84
CA GLN A 395 17.81 2.89 23.47
C GLN A 395 19.21 3.10 24.06
N SER A 396 19.79 4.29 23.85
CA SER A 396 21.13 4.66 24.32
C SER A 396 21.18 6.16 24.62
N GLY A 397 22.01 6.56 25.58
CA GLY A 397 22.27 7.98 25.84
C GLY A 397 21.06 8.76 26.35
N ILE A 398 20.98 10.05 26.02
CA ILE A 398 19.85 10.91 26.36
C ILE A 398 18.86 10.91 25.19
N GLY A 399 17.64 10.45 25.44
CA GLY A 399 16.55 10.39 24.48
C GLY A 399 15.26 10.96 25.05
N ALA A 400 14.33 11.32 24.17
CA ALA A 400 13.00 11.77 24.56
C ALA A 400 12.00 10.64 24.34
N LEU A 401 11.14 10.38 25.32
CA LEU A 401 9.98 9.50 25.23
C LEU A 401 8.78 10.41 24.97
N TRP A 402 7.99 10.15 23.93
CA TRP A 402 6.88 11.03 23.56
C TRP A 402 5.71 10.28 22.98
N GLY A 403 4.58 10.97 22.97
CA GLY A 403 3.35 10.51 22.36
C GLY A 403 2.30 11.61 22.46
N TRP A 404 1.04 11.22 22.40
CA TRP A 404 -0.07 12.13 22.57
C TRP A 404 -1.28 11.46 23.23
N VAL A 405 -2.14 12.25 23.85
CA VAL A 405 -3.43 11.82 24.40
C VAL A 405 -4.40 13.01 24.37
N CYS A 406 -5.65 12.76 23.97
CA CYS A 406 -6.64 13.81 23.76
C CYS A 406 -6.99 14.55 25.07
N GLU A 407 -7.11 13.82 26.18
CA GLU A 407 -7.44 14.40 27.47
C GLU A 407 -6.61 13.72 28.56
N ALA A 408 -5.96 14.51 29.40
CA ALA A 408 -5.23 14.03 30.58
C ALA A 408 -5.09 15.13 31.62
N GLU A 409 -5.29 14.81 32.91
CA GLU A 409 -4.81 15.69 33.98
C GLU A 409 -3.31 15.46 34.24
N ARG A 410 -2.84 14.23 34.05
CA ARG A 410 -1.47 13.80 34.33
C ARG A 410 -1.06 12.64 33.44
N VAL A 411 0.13 12.76 32.84
CA VAL A 411 0.80 11.67 32.12
C VAL A 411 2.04 11.24 32.90
N GLU A 412 2.16 9.94 33.16
CA GLU A 412 3.29 9.32 33.84
C GLU A 412 3.91 8.23 32.98
N ILE A 413 5.22 8.07 33.06
CA ILE A 413 5.96 6.99 32.42
C ILE A 413 6.59 6.15 33.53
N GLU A 414 6.15 4.90 33.64
CA GLU A 414 6.74 3.87 34.48
C GLU A 414 7.72 3.03 33.66
N ILE A 415 8.87 2.71 34.25
CA ILE A 415 9.90 1.89 33.65
C ILE A 415 10.24 0.76 34.63
N ALA A 416 10.21 -0.47 34.14
CA ALA A 416 10.44 -1.66 34.93
C ALA A 416 11.38 -2.64 34.23
N THR A 417 12.04 -3.49 35.01
CA THR A 417 12.68 -4.72 34.54
C THR A 417 11.90 -5.93 35.03
N GLU A 418 12.30 -7.14 34.66
CA GLU A 418 11.74 -8.37 35.24
C GLU A 418 11.84 -8.41 36.78
N GLN A 419 12.77 -7.66 37.37
CA GLN A 419 12.99 -7.62 38.81
C GLN A 419 12.10 -6.57 39.52
N GLY A 420 11.37 -5.74 38.78
CA GLY A 420 10.44 -4.75 39.31
C GLY A 420 10.62 -3.35 38.71
N ALA A 421 9.85 -2.38 39.22
CA ALA A 421 9.92 -0.99 38.80
C ALA A 421 11.29 -0.37 39.11
N VAL A 422 11.89 0.31 38.11
CA VAL A 422 13.18 0.99 38.19
C VAL A 422 13.07 2.51 38.02
N GLY A 423 11.93 3.02 37.51
CA GLY A 423 11.66 4.45 37.42
C GLY A 423 10.18 4.76 37.24
N GLN A 424 9.73 5.92 37.74
CA GLN A 424 8.42 6.48 37.44
C GLN A 424 8.56 8.00 37.36
N HIS A 425 8.12 8.58 36.24
CA HIS A 425 8.37 9.97 35.91
C HIS A 425 7.11 10.64 35.36
N VAL A 426 6.85 11.88 35.78
CA VAL A 426 5.77 12.68 35.18
C VAL A 426 6.28 13.26 33.86
N ALA A 427 5.55 13.01 32.76
CA ALA A 427 5.83 13.61 31.46
C ALA A 427 5.22 15.02 31.38
N ALA A 428 5.86 15.92 30.64
CA ALA A 428 5.26 17.20 30.30
C ALA A 428 4.15 16.95 29.26
N TYR A 429 2.93 17.41 29.54
CA TYR A 429 1.75 17.29 28.67
C TYR A 429 1.24 18.69 28.27
N GLY A 430 0.41 18.78 27.22
CA GLY A 430 -0.09 20.05 26.68
C GLY A 430 0.70 20.57 25.47
N LEU A 431 1.57 19.76 24.88
CA LEU A 431 2.40 20.17 23.75
C LEU A 431 1.58 20.19 22.46
N LYS A 432 1.91 21.12 21.55
CA LYS A 432 1.14 21.29 20.31
C LYS A 432 1.43 20.20 19.28
N ARG A 433 0.38 19.51 18.84
CA ARG A 433 0.30 18.49 17.79
C ARG A 433 -0.84 18.86 16.84
N GLY A 434 -0.51 19.41 15.68
CA GLY A 434 -1.52 19.83 14.70
C GLY A 434 -2.22 18.65 14.02
N ASP A 435 -1.52 17.54 13.92
CA ASP A 435 -1.97 16.27 13.36
C ASP A 435 -3.04 15.56 14.20
N THR A 436 -3.22 15.94 15.47
CA THR A 436 -4.25 15.35 16.34
C THR A 436 -5.59 16.09 16.31
N LEU A 437 -5.70 17.21 15.58
CA LEU A 437 -6.90 18.05 15.55
C LEU A 437 -8.16 17.29 15.15
N ASP A 438 -8.09 16.48 14.10
CA ASP A 438 -9.24 15.73 13.61
C ASP A 438 -9.66 14.60 14.57
N THR A 439 -8.74 14.14 15.41
CA THR A 439 -8.97 13.04 16.36
C THR A 439 -9.44 13.54 17.72
N CYS A 440 -8.79 14.57 18.27
CA CYS A 440 -9.04 15.08 19.62
C CYS A 440 -9.94 16.31 19.66
N GLY A 441 -10.12 17.02 18.55
CA GLY A 441 -10.87 18.27 18.49
C GLY A 441 -10.07 19.51 18.89
N ASP A 442 -8.82 19.34 19.34
CA ASP A 442 -7.85 20.40 19.62
C ASP A 442 -6.42 19.98 19.27
N THR A 443 -5.41 20.72 19.73
CA THR A 443 -4.01 20.49 19.35
C THR A 443 -3.06 20.31 20.52
N ASP A 444 -3.49 20.42 21.78
CA ASP A 444 -2.62 20.41 22.97
C ASP A 444 -2.42 19.01 23.55
N ASN A 445 -2.31 18.04 22.65
CA ASN A 445 -2.39 16.63 23.00
C ASN A 445 -1.03 15.96 23.24
N GLY A 446 0.09 16.63 22.95
CA GLY A 446 1.41 16.02 23.02
C GLY A 446 1.95 15.89 24.43
N PHE A 447 2.62 14.77 24.73
CA PHE A 447 3.44 14.61 25.92
C PHE A 447 4.89 14.23 25.60
N VAL A 448 5.83 14.61 26.47
CA VAL A 448 7.25 14.25 26.37
C VAL A 448 7.92 14.10 27.74
N LEU A 449 8.85 13.14 27.83
CA LEU A 449 9.80 12.96 28.92
C LEU A 449 11.21 12.86 28.34
N LEU A 450 12.14 13.70 28.79
CA LEU A 450 13.55 13.53 28.47
C LEU A 450 14.21 12.62 29.51
N LEU A 451 14.88 11.56 29.07
CA LEU A 451 15.50 10.58 29.94
C LEU A 451 16.91 10.23 29.46
N ASN A 452 17.84 10.10 30.40
CA ASN A 452 19.13 9.44 30.14
C ASN A 452 18.97 7.93 30.37
N TRP A 453 18.88 7.17 29.29
CA TRP A 453 18.71 5.70 29.33
C TRP A 453 19.83 5.00 30.10
N ASN A 454 21.03 5.58 30.13
CA ASN A 454 22.15 5.01 30.88
C ASN A 454 21.88 4.90 32.38
N LEU A 455 20.96 5.71 32.94
CA LEU A 455 20.57 5.66 34.35
C LEU A 455 19.82 4.38 34.73
N LEU A 456 19.22 3.70 33.75
CA LEU A 456 18.44 2.48 33.98
C LEU A 456 19.31 1.21 33.99
N GLY A 457 20.54 1.31 33.48
CA GLY A 457 21.41 0.16 33.26
C GLY A 457 21.10 -0.59 31.96
N ALA A 458 22.08 -1.39 31.51
CA ALA A 458 21.94 -2.16 30.27
C ALA A 458 21.00 -3.37 30.46
N GLY A 459 20.27 -3.73 29.40
CA GLY A 459 19.35 -4.86 29.38
C GLY A 459 17.97 -4.49 28.89
N GLU A 460 17.03 -5.42 29.06
CA GLU A 460 15.64 -5.23 28.67
C GLU A 460 14.87 -4.44 29.73
N HIS A 461 14.06 -3.48 29.28
CA HIS A 461 13.19 -2.67 30.12
C HIS A 461 11.79 -2.60 29.50
N THR A 462 10.77 -2.56 30.35
CA THR A 462 9.38 -2.29 29.96
C THR A 462 9.03 -0.85 30.32
N VAL A 463 8.57 -0.09 29.33
CA VAL A 463 8.07 1.29 29.47
C VAL A 463 6.55 1.25 29.40
N THR A 464 5.88 1.76 30.42
CA THR A 464 4.42 1.86 30.49
C THR A 464 4.03 3.33 30.65
N THR A 465 3.17 3.83 29.76
CA THR A 465 2.59 5.17 29.86
C THR A 465 1.25 5.07 30.57
N LEU A 466 1.07 5.88 31.62
CA LEU A 466 -0.15 5.99 32.41
C LEU A 466 -0.73 7.39 32.22
N VAL A 467 -2.03 7.48 31.95
CA VAL A 467 -2.81 8.71 31.91
C VAL A 467 -3.82 8.65 33.03
N ASP A 468 -3.71 9.57 33.98
CA ASP A 468 -4.57 9.63 35.17
C ASP A 468 -4.63 8.29 35.95
N GLY A 469 -3.51 7.55 35.92
CA GLY A 469 -3.35 6.24 36.55
C GLY A 469 -3.84 5.04 35.73
N VAL A 470 -4.34 5.28 34.51
CA VAL A 470 -4.79 4.24 33.57
C VAL A 470 -3.75 4.03 32.47
N GLU A 471 -3.46 2.78 32.13
CA GLU A 471 -2.48 2.44 31.08
C GLU A 471 -2.95 2.93 29.70
N LEU A 472 -2.13 3.78 29.08
CA LEU A 472 -2.29 4.26 27.71
C LEU A 472 -1.57 3.37 26.70
N GLY A 473 -0.39 2.87 27.08
CA GLY A 473 0.51 2.16 26.16
C GLY A 473 1.67 1.49 26.90
N ARG A 474 2.01 0.26 26.54
CA ARG A 474 3.21 -0.44 27.03
C ARG A 474 4.12 -0.88 25.89
N THR A 475 5.43 -0.79 26.11
CA THR A 475 6.45 -1.20 25.14
C THR A 475 7.69 -1.77 25.83
N THR A 476 8.35 -2.74 25.22
CA THR A 476 9.62 -3.30 25.69
C THR A 476 10.77 -2.73 24.87
N VAL A 477 11.88 -2.34 25.50
CA VAL A 477 13.07 -1.77 24.85
C VAL A 477 14.35 -2.43 25.36
N THR A 478 15.41 -2.40 24.57
CA THR A 478 16.75 -2.82 24.99
C THR A 478 17.64 -1.61 25.20
N VAL A 479 18.05 -1.37 26.45
CA VAL A 479 19.00 -0.31 26.79
C VAL A 479 20.43 -0.81 26.57
N THR A 480 21.18 -0.10 25.74
CA THR A 480 22.62 -0.30 25.54
C THR A 480 23.39 0.87 26.12
N THR A 481 24.37 0.59 26.97
CA THR A 481 25.14 1.65 27.65
C THR A 481 26.63 1.49 27.40
N LEU A 482 27.38 2.58 27.59
CA LEU A 482 28.85 2.57 27.64
C LEU A 482 29.38 2.23 29.05
N GLY A 483 28.53 1.71 29.94
CA GLY A 483 28.88 1.32 31.31
C GLY A 483 28.97 2.47 32.32
N GLN A 484 28.61 3.69 31.94
CA GLN A 484 28.53 4.86 32.82
C GLN A 484 27.25 5.66 32.53
N GLU A 485 26.70 6.30 33.57
CA GLU A 485 25.50 7.13 33.48
C GLU A 485 25.74 8.39 32.63
N PHE A 486 26.83 9.10 32.91
CA PHE A 486 27.28 10.27 32.15
C PHE A 486 28.74 10.08 31.76
N VAL A 487 28.96 9.82 30.48
CA VAL A 487 30.29 9.65 29.91
C VAL A 487 30.92 11.02 29.69
N GLU A 488 32.12 11.21 30.22
CA GLU A 488 32.90 12.44 30.08
C GLU A 488 34.22 12.21 29.33
N GLY A 489 34.64 13.20 28.55
CA GLY A 489 35.91 13.18 27.83
C GLY A 489 35.99 12.18 26.68
N ALA A 490 34.87 11.55 26.32
CA ALA A 490 34.79 10.66 25.18
C ALA A 490 34.84 11.44 23.86
N VAL A 491 35.52 10.85 22.89
CA VAL A 491 35.63 11.34 21.52
C VAL A 491 35.44 10.13 20.60
N GLY A 492 34.65 10.29 19.56
CA GLY A 492 34.39 9.24 18.59
C GLY A 492 33.88 9.84 17.29
N GLU A 493 34.33 9.27 16.18
CA GLU A 493 33.89 9.61 14.83
C GLU A 493 33.76 8.30 14.03
N CYS A 494 32.70 8.15 13.25
CA CYS A 494 32.53 7.03 12.33
C CYS A 494 31.88 7.50 11.03
N VAL A 495 32.34 6.93 9.91
CA VAL A 495 31.70 7.12 8.60
C VAL A 495 30.83 5.91 8.29
N VAL A 496 29.57 6.17 7.97
CA VAL A 496 28.60 5.22 7.44
C VAL A 496 28.60 5.37 5.91
N GLU A 497 29.01 4.32 5.21
CA GLU A 497 28.99 4.26 3.75
C GLU A 497 27.60 3.81 3.25
N ASP A 498 27.24 4.23 2.04
CA ASP A 498 26.02 3.86 1.33
C ASP A 498 24.72 4.21 2.10
N PHE A 499 24.71 5.38 2.74
CA PHE A 499 23.55 5.91 3.47
C PHE A 499 23.39 7.42 3.22
N PRO A 500 22.16 7.95 3.08
CA PRO A 500 20.89 7.21 2.95
C PRO A 500 20.76 6.43 1.63
N ASP A 501 21.50 6.82 0.58
CA ASP A 501 21.52 6.14 -0.70
C ASP A 501 22.89 5.50 -1.01
N LEU A 502 22.89 4.53 -1.93
CA LEU A 502 24.11 3.91 -2.43
C LEU A 502 25.07 4.96 -3.01
N GLY A 503 26.32 4.93 -2.59
CA GLY A 503 27.36 5.87 -3.01
C GLY A 503 27.43 7.17 -2.20
N GLN A 504 26.50 7.39 -1.26
CA GLN A 504 26.58 8.50 -0.31
C GLN A 504 27.30 8.08 0.98
N THR A 505 27.83 9.05 1.71
CA THR A 505 28.46 8.80 3.01
C THR A 505 27.98 9.78 4.06
N VAL A 506 27.81 9.27 5.29
CA VAL A 506 27.43 10.08 6.45
C VAL A 506 28.49 9.97 7.54
N THR A 507 28.91 11.11 8.08
CA THR A 507 29.81 11.15 9.24
C THR A 507 29.00 11.30 10.52
N LEU A 508 29.26 10.42 11.48
CA LEU A 508 28.72 10.43 12.83
C LEU A 508 29.81 10.87 13.82
N GLU A 509 29.52 11.84 14.67
CA GLU A 509 30.43 12.31 15.72
C GLU A 509 29.78 12.17 17.11
N TRP A 510 30.55 11.71 18.08
CA TRP A 510 30.12 11.64 19.48
C TRP A 510 29.88 13.04 20.04
N ARG A 511 28.71 13.24 20.65
CA ARG A 511 28.33 14.46 21.37
C ARG A 511 28.06 14.15 22.83
N GLN A 512 28.93 14.66 23.68
CA GLN A 512 28.85 14.45 25.13
C GLN A 512 27.56 15.06 25.73
N ASN A 513 27.06 16.18 25.23
CA ASN A 513 25.85 16.80 25.77
C ASN A 513 24.56 15.99 25.50
N SER A 514 24.51 15.20 24.43
CA SER A 514 23.41 14.28 24.13
C SER A 514 23.70 12.84 24.57
N GLN A 515 24.94 12.55 24.99
CA GLN A 515 25.41 11.20 25.29
C GLN A 515 25.19 10.24 24.11
N ASN A 516 25.34 10.72 22.87
CA ASN A 516 25.04 9.96 21.67
C ASN A 516 25.89 10.40 20.46
N PHE A 517 25.88 9.62 19.38
CA PHE A 517 26.43 10.01 18.08
C PHE A 517 25.40 10.85 17.30
N VAL A 518 25.87 11.90 16.61
CA VAL A 518 25.04 12.75 15.74
C VAL A 518 25.63 12.82 14.34
N ILE A 519 24.79 13.05 13.34
CA ILE A 519 25.24 13.32 11.97
C ILE A 519 25.89 14.70 11.90
N THR A 520 27.10 14.77 11.35
CA THR A 520 27.86 16.02 11.18
C THR A 520 28.17 16.36 9.73
N ASP A 521 28.13 15.39 8.83
CA ASP A 521 28.33 15.60 7.38
C ASP A 521 27.60 14.54 6.55
N VAL A 522 27.16 14.92 5.35
CA VAL A 522 26.53 14.04 4.34
C VAL A 522 27.14 14.40 2.98
N GLN A 523 27.72 13.42 2.29
CA GLN A 523 28.39 13.59 1.00
C GLN A 523 27.81 12.69 -0.09
#